data_AF-A0A6P0V9C8-F1
#
_entry.id   AF-A0A6P0V9C8-F1
#
_cell.length_a   1.000
_cell.length_b   1.000
_cell.length_c   1.000
_cell.angle_alpha   90.00
_cell.angle_beta   90.00
_cell.angle_gamma   90.00
#
_symmetry.space_group_name_H-M   'P 1'
#
loop_
_entity.id
_entity.type
_entity.pdbx_description
1 polymer ?
#
loop_
_entity_poly.entity_id
_entity_poly.type
_entity_poly.pdbx_seq_one_letter_code
_entity_poly.pdbx_strand_id
1 'polypeptide(L)' 'LDENYQRDYIEKRAEYEQHGIPEYWIVDPIAQLVTVLVLVNGKYQATEFSGNQRIISRIFPQLELTAKQVLEAM' A
#
# COMPACT_ATOMS: atom_id res chain seq x y z
N LEU A 1 12.50 15.79 2.90
CA LEU A 1 11.21 15.10 2.96
C LEU A 1 10.30 15.88 2.05
N ASP A 2 10.25 15.47 0.78
CA ASP A 2 9.56 16.24 -0.26
C ASP A 2 8.07 16.34 0.03
N GLU A 3 7.49 17.53 -0.15
CA GLU A 3 6.10 17.88 0.19
C GLU A 3 5.05 16.92 -0.43
N ASN A 4 5.43 16.22 -1.50
CA ASN A 4 4.60 15.23 -2.17
C ASN A 4 4.39 13.95 -1.34
N TYR A 5 5.39 13.56 -0.53
CA TYR A 5 5.32 12.38 0.33
C TYR A 5 4.23 12.55 1.40
N GLN A 6 4.17 13.71 2.03
CA GLN A 6 3.24 13.96 3.14
C GLN A 6 1.78 14.06 2.67
N ARG A 7 1.55 14.59 1.46
CA ARG A 7 0.22 14.77 0.89
C ARG A 7 -0.41 13.45 0.45
N ASP A 8 0.38 12.53 -0.10
CA ASP A 8 -0.11 11.21 -0.50
C ASP A 8 -0.26 10.24 0.67
N TYR A 9 0.61 10.30 1.68
CA TYR A 9 0.66 9.31 2.77
C TYR A 9 -0.39 9.52 3.88
N ILE A 10 -0.89 10.75 4.08
CA ILE A 10 -1.66 11.11 5.29
C ILE A 10 -3.06 11.66 4.97
N GLU A 11 -3.22 12.56 3.99
CA GLU A 11 -4.53 13.19 3.73
C GLU A 11 -5.47 12.29 2.91
N LYS A 12 -4.94 11.57 1.90
CA LYS A 12 -5.76 10.76 0.98
C LYS A 12 -6.40 9.53 1.61
N ARG A 13 -5.85 9.02 2.72
CA ARG A 13 -6.35 7.77 3.32
C ARG A 13 -7.80 7.92 3.81
N ALA A 14 -8.11 9.01 4.51
CA ALA A 14 -9.47 9.26 4.99
C ALA A 14 -10.44 9.51 3.82
N GLU A 15 -10.00 10.22 2.78
CA GLU A 15 -10.79 10.44 1.57
C GLU A 15 -11.08 9.11 0.84
N TYR A 16 -10.08 8.23 0.71
CA TYR A 16 -10.26 6.92 0.07
C TYR A 16 -11.10 5.96 0.90
N GLU A 17 -11.06 6.04 2.24
CA GLU A 17 -11.99 5.32 3.11
C GLU A 17 -13.43 5.77 2.87
N GLN A 18 -13.65 7.10 2.83
CA GLN A 18 -14.97 7.67 2.58
C GLN A 18 -15.52 7.32 1.19
N HIS A 19 -14.66 7.30 0.18
CA HIS A 19 -15.02 6.91 -1.19
C HIS A 19 -15.09 5.38 -1.40
N GLY A 20 -14.78 4.59 -0.39
CA GLY A 20 -14.95 3.13 -0.45
C GLY A 20 -13.94 2.42 -1.35
N ILE A 21 -12.73 2.97 -1.54
CA ILE A 21 -11.70 2.32 -2.35
C ILE A 21 -11.32 0.98 -1.67
N PRO A 22 -11.48 -0.17 -2.35
CA PRO A 22 -11.38 -1.47 -1.70
C PRO A 22 -9.95 -1.84 -1.27
N GLU A 23 -8.95 -1.36 -2.00
CA GLU A 23 -7.54 -1.63 -1.71
C GLU A 23 -6.67 -0.44 -2.14
N TYR A 24 -5.70 -0.06 -1.31
CA TYR A 24 -4.79 1.05 -1.53
C TYR A 24 -3.37 0.64 -1.15
N TRP A 25 -2.38 0.95 -1.99
CA TRP A 25 -1.00 0.53 -1.81
C TRP A 25 -0.11 1.73 -1.56
N ILE A 26 0.77 1.60 -0.58
CA ILE A 26 1.77 2.58 -0.24
C ILE A 26 3.14 1.93 -0.43
N VAL A 27 3.98 2.51 -1.28
CA VAL A 27 5.34 2.03 -1.55
C VAL A 27 6.31 3.04 -0.94
N ASP A 28 7.14 2.60 0.00
CA ASP A 28 8.14 3.42 0.70
C ASP A 28 9.55 2.89 0.38
N PRO A 29 10.24 3.46 -0.63
CA PRO A 29 11.62 3.11 -0.95
C PRO A 29 12.63 3.47 0.14
N ILE A 30 12.33 4.41 1.03
CA ILE A 30 13.25 4.82 2.09
C ILE A 30 13.20 3.77 3.22
N ALA A 31 12.00 3.38 3.64
CA ALA A 31 11.80 2.33 4.65
C ALA A 31 11.95 0.91 4.10
N GLN A 32 12.01 0.75 2.77
CA GLN A 32 12.03 -0.55 2.07
C GLN A 32 10.78 -1.40 2.38
N LEU A 33 9.61 -0.74 2.38
CA LEU A 33 8.33 -1.34 2.70
C LEU A 33 7.30 -1.13 1.59
N VAL A 34 6.44 -2.12 1.42
CA VAL A 34 5.17 -1.98 0.71
C VAL A 34 4.04 -2.28 1.69
N THR A 35 3.14 -1.32 1.87
CA THR A 35 1.97 -1.44 2.74
C THR A 35 0.71 -1.56 1.89
N VAL A 36 0.00 -2.68 2.02
CA VAL A 36 -1.31 -2.88 1.41
C VAL A 36 -2.38 -2.57 2.44
N LEU A 37 -3.28 -1.66 2.10
CA LEU A 37 -4.41 -1.26 2.91
C LEU A 37 -5.68 -1.82 2.27
N VAL A 38 -6.41 -2.64 3.01
CA VAL A 38 -7.66 -3.24 2.54
C VAL A 38 -8.82 -2.67 3.33
N LEU A 39 -9.85 -2.18 2.64
CA LEU A 39 -11.03 -1.63 3.27
C LEU A 39 -11.91 -2.77 3.81
N VAL A 40 -12.08 -2.80 5.13
CA VAL A 40 -12.92 -3.79 5.83
C VAL A 40 -13.87 -3.05 6.76
N ASN A 41 -15.17 -3.22 6.54
CA ASN A 41 -16.21 -2.55 7.33
C ASN A 41 -16.01 -1.03 7.44
N GLY A 42 -15.62 -0.39 6.32
CA GLY A 42 -15.43 1.06 6.24
C GLY A 42 -14.12 1.59 6.84
N LYS A 43 -13.18 0.72 7.21
CA LYS A 43 -11.85 1.11 7.74
C LYS A 43 -10.74 0.32 7.06
N TYR A 44 -9.61 0.97 6.77
CA TYR A 44 -8.46 0.28 6.22
C TYR A 44 -7.71 -0.54 7.28
N GLN A 45 -7.49 -1.81 6.96
CA GLN A 45 -6.54 -2.68 7.63
C GLN A 45 -5.24 -2.69 6.83
N ALA A 46 -4.11 -2.37 7.47
CA ALA A 46 -2.81 -2.33 6.82
C ALA A 46 -2.06 -3.66 7.01
N THR A 47 -1.33 -4.08 5.98
CA THR A 47 -0.38 -5.19 6.05
C THR A 47 0.90 -4.77 5.35
N GLU A 48 2.02 -4.92 6.04
CA GLU A 48 3.34 -4.51 5.55
C GLU A 48 4.10 -5.71 4.99
N PHE A 49 4.80 -5.48 3.89
CA PHE A 49 5.63 -6.46 3.20
C PHE A 49 7.01 -5.86 2.94
N SER A 50 8.04 -6.68 3.12
CA SER A 50 9.46 -6.31 2.96
C SER A 50 10.24 -7.40 2.24
N GLY A 51 11.33 -7.03 1.56
CA GLY A 51 12.22 -7.98 0.91
C GLY A 51 11.49 -8.97 0.00
N ASN A 52 11.76 -10.26 0.17
CA ASN A 52 11.18 -11.32 -0.66
C ASN A 52 9.76 -11.77 -0.21
N GLN A 53 9.12 -11.07 0.73
CA GLN A 53 7.74 -11.39 1.11
C GLN A 53 6.81 -11.15 -0.07
N ARG A 54 6.02 -12.17 -0.43
CA ARG A 54 4.97 -12.06 -1.44
C ARG A 54 3.87 -11.13 -0.93
N ILE A 55 3.52 -10.13 -1.73
CA ILE A 55 2.43 -9.22 -1.43
C ILE A 55 1.10 -9.94 -1.68
N ILE A 56 0.19 -9.86 -0.72
CA ILE A 56 -1.13 -10.45 -0.82
C ILE A 56 -2.16 -9.35 -1.12
N SER A 57 -2.68 -9.36 -2.35
CA SER A 57 -3.78 -8.51 -2.80
C SER A 57 -5.11 -9.26 -2.71
N ARG A 58 -6.17 -8.59 -2.22
CA ARG A 58 -7.54 -9.11 -2.34
C ARG A 58 -8.13 -8.87 -3.72
N ILE A 59 -7.76 -7.78 -4.39
CA ILE A 59 -8.25 -7.46 -5.74
C ILE A 59 -7.56 -8.32 -6.79
N PHE A 60 -6.29 -8.65 -6.60
CA PHE A 60 -5.48 -9.46 -7.50
C PHE A 60 -4.89 -10.69 -6.79
N PRO A 61 -5.69 -11.72 -6.43
CA PRO A 61 -5.21 -12.87 -5.66
C PRO A 61 -4.11 -13.70 -6.34
N GLN A 62 -4.02 -13.60 -7.67
CA GLN A 62 -3.03 -14.29 -8.50
C GLN A 62 -1.75 -13.47 -8.70
N LEU A 63 -1.64 -12.28 -8.10
CA LEU A 63 -0.44 -11.46 -8.20
C LEU A 63 0.75 -12.16 -7.51
N GLU A 64 1.83 -12.33 -8.26
CA GLU A 64 3.07 -12.97 -7.80
C GLU A 64 4.21 -11.96 -7.79
N LEU A 65 4.06 -10.92 -6.96
CA LEU A 65 5.08 -9.91 -6.72
C LEU A 65 5.54 -9.95 -5.26
N THR A 66 6.83 -9.76 -5.07
CA THR A 66 7.44 -9.48 -3.76
C THR A 66 7.59 -7.99 -3.52
N ALA A 67 7.67 -7.58 -2.26
CA ALA A 67 7.94 -6.18 -1.91
C ALA A 67 9.22 -5.65 -2.58
N LYS A 68 10.28 -6.45 -2.59
CA LYS A 68 11.54 -6.14 -3.25
C LYS A 68 11.36 -5.83 -4.74
N GLN A 69 10.62 -6.68 -5.47
CA GLN A 69 10.40 -6.47 -6.91
C GLN A 69 9.62 -5.18 -7.20
N VAL A 70 8.67 -4.81 -6.33
CA VAL A 70 7.95 -3.54 -6.45
C VAL A 70 8.87 -2.36 -6.18
N LEU A 71 9.69 -2.44 -5.13
CA LEU A 71 10.63 -1.38 -4.73
C LEU A 71 11.75 -1.16 -5.75
N GLU A 72 12.23 -2.22 -6.41
CA GLU A 72 13.27 -2.14 -7.45
C GLU A 72 12.79 -1.54 -8.78
N ALA A 73 11.47 -1.42 -8.98
CA ALA A 73 10.88 -0.85 -10.20
C ALA A 73 10.59 0.67 -10.10
N MET A 74 10.90 1.29 -8.96
CA MET A 74 10.62 2.69 -8.64
C MET A 74 11.80 3.63 -8.95
#